data_AF-M0M6A4-F1
#
_entry.id   AF-M0M6A4-F1
#
_cell.length_a   1.000
_cell.length_b   1.000
_cell.length_c   1.000
_cell.angle_alpha   90.00
_cell.angle_beta   90.00
_cell.angle_gamma   90.00
#
_symmetry.space_group_name_H-M   'P 1'
#
loop_
_entity.id
_entity.type
_entity.pdbx_description
1 polymer ?
#
loop_
_entity_poly.entity_id
_entity_poly.type
_entity_poly.pdbx_seq_one_letter_code
_entity_poly.pdbx_strand_id
1 'polypeptide(L)'
;MDHLDEISVEELQAALDEVDGAKPTQRLLAAIAYKNGVSQTDLADWYGIQRRTIYSWLMRLESRPLADAVVDADRSGRPRKLTADQRETFEETLQQPPSEAGVDASAWNPSLVQRYLRDTFGVEYSRPSCRRLMKEAGLSYRPARRTDSDGSDESGGWVP
;
A
#
# COMPACT_ATOMS: atom_id res chain seq x y z
N MET A 1 -17.54 -28.99 -14.76
CA MET A 1 -16.92 -29.01 -13.43
C MET A 1 -17.88 -28.26 -12.56
N ASP A 2 -18.52 -28.98 -11.65
CA ASP A 2 -19.21 -28.34 -10.54
C ASP A 2 -18.14 -27.74 -9.61
N HIS A 3 -18.50 -26.63 -8.98
CA HIS A 3 -17.64 -25.88 -8.07
C HIS A 3 -18.45 -25.60 -6.81
N LEU A 4 -17.78 -25.47 -5.67
CA LEU A 4 -18.41 -25.16 -4.38
C LEU A 4 -19.27 -26.31 -3.83
N ASP A 5 -18.86 -27.55 -4.08
CA ASP A 5 -19.55 -28.72 -3.54
C ASP A 5 -19.47 -28.78 -2.01
N GLU A 6 -18.33 -28.34 -1.45
CA GLU A 6 -18.06 -28.37 0.00
C GLU A 6 -18.64 -27.18 0.78
N ILE A 7 -19.06 -26.10 0.11
CA ILE A 7 -19.52 -24.86 0.76
C ILE A 7 -21.03 -24.74 0.58
N SER A 8 -21.79 -24.71 1.67
CA SER A 8 -23.26 -24.56 1.63
C SER A 8 -23.70 -23.14 1.19
N VAL A 9 -24.97 -22.99 0.80
CA VAL A 9 -25.53 -21.66 0.48
C VAL A 9 -25.62 -20.82 1.76
N GLU A 10 -25.95 -21.45 2.88
CA GLU A 10 -26.07 -20.85 4.20
C GLU A 10 -24.74 -20.26 4.67
N GLU A 11 -23.61 -20.95 4.46
CA GLU A 11 -22.27 -20.42 4.76
C GLU A 11 -21.92 -19.19 3.91
N LEU A 12 -22.29 -19.19 2.62
CA LEU A 12 -22.09 -18.03 1.75
C LEU A 12 -22.95 -16.83 2.17
N GLN A 13 -24.18 -17.09 2.64
CA GLN A 13 -25.07 -16.05 3.16
C GLN A 13 -24.56 -15.47 4.48
N ALA A 14 -24.13 -16.32 5.42
CA ALA A 14 -23.52 -15.85 6.66
C ALA A 14 -22.27 -15.01 6.40
N ALA A 15 -21.42 -15.42 5.45
CA ALA A 15 -20.27 -14.60 5.05
C ALA A 15 -20.68 -13.29 4.36
N LEU A 16 -21.84 -13.24 3.69
CA LEU A 16 -22.33 -12.04 3.02
C LEU A 16 -22.77 -10.97 4.02
N ASP A 17 -23.34 -11.39 5.14
CA ASP A 17 -23.78 -10.48 6.21
C ASP A 17 -22.60 -9.82 6.95
N GLU A 18 -21.42 -10.45 6.94
CA GLU A 18 -20.23 -10.01 7.69
C GLU A 18 -19.23 -9.20 6.85
N VAL A 19 -19.35 -9.20 5.52
CA VAL A 19 -18.31 -8.60 4.65
C VAL A 19 -18.66 -7.19 4.19
N ASP A 20 -17.64 -6.35 4.21
CA ASP A 20 -17.71 -5.00 3.65
C ASP A 20 -17.07 -4.91 2.27
N GLY A 21 -17.64 -4.03 1.45
CA GLY A 21 -17.05 -3.59 0.18
C GLY A 21 -17.57 -4.35 -1.05
N ALA A 22 -17.64 -3.63 -2.16
CA ALA A 22 -18.34 -4.10 -3.37
C ALA A 22 -17.81 -5.43 -3.94
N LYS A 23 -16.49 -5.65 -3.93
CA LYS A 23 -15.87 -6.86 -4.52
C LYS A 23 -16.16 -8.13 -3.71
N PRO A 24 -15.90 -8.17 -2.38
CA PRO A 24 -16.36 -9.23 -1.49
C PRO A 24 -17.84 -9.59 -1.69
N THR A 25 -18.72 -8.59 -1.61
CA THR A 25 -20.17 -8.76 -1.79
C THR A 25 -20.49 -9.38 -3.14
N GLN A 26 -19.94 -8.84 -4.23
CA GLN A 26 -20.19 -9.34 -5.58
C GLN A 26 -19.71 -10.79 -5.77
N ARG A 27 -18.57 -11.15 -5.15
CA ARG A 27 -18.02 -12.50 -5.21
C ARG A 27 -18.94 -13.52 -4.52
N LEU A 28 -19.46 -13.18 -3.35
CA LEU A 28 -20.40 -14.02 -2.61
C LEU A 28 -21.76 -14.14 -3.31
N LEU A 29 -22.31 -13.03 -3.81
CA LEU A 29 -23.56 -13.05 -4.58
C LEU A 29 -23.44 -13.93 -5.84
N ALA A 30 -22.30 -13.85 -6.56
CA ALA A 30 -22.05 -14.71 -7.70
C ALA A 30 -21.99 -16.20 -7.32
N ALA A 31 -21.39 -16.54 -6.17
CA ALA A 31 -21.33 -17.91 -5.66
C ALA A 31 -22.70 -18.44 -5.23
N ILE A 32 -23.50 -17.64 -4.53
CA ILE A 32 -24.87 -17.98 -4.15
C ILE A 32 -25.72 -18.21 -5.40
N ALA A 33 -25.65 -17.31 -6.39
CA ALA A 33 -26.39 -17.46 -7.64
C ALA A 33 -25.95 -18.72 -8.42
N TYR A 34 -24.66 -19.02 -8.44
CA TYR A 34 -24.12 -20.24 -9.05
C TYR A 34 -24.67 -21.50 -8.38
N LYS A 35 -24.69 -21.58 -7.04
CA LYS A 35 -25.29 -22.71 -6.31
C LYS A 35 -26.80 -22.85 -6.55
N ASN A 36 -27.48 -21.76 -6.91
CA ASN A 36 -28.89 -21.75 -7.31
C ASN A 36 -29.10 -22.02 -8.81
N GLY A 37 -28.08 -22.47 -9.53
CA GLY A 37 -28.18 -22.93 -10.92
C GLY A 37 -27.93 -21.86 -11.99
N VAL A 38 -27.53 -20.64 -11.62
CA VAL A 38 -27.15 -19.62 -12.60
C VAL A 38 -25.78 -19.96 -13.19
N SER A 39 -25.67 -19.95 -14.52
CA SER A 39 -24.43 -20.34 -15.18
C SER A 39 -23.33 -19.27 -15.03
N GLN A 40 -22.06 -19.68 -15.11
CA GLN A 40 -20.93 -18.74 -15.11
C GLN A 40 -20.98 -17.73 -16.27
N THR A 41 -21.63 -18.10 -17.38
CA THR A 41 -21.82 -17.24 -18.54
C THR A 41 -22.83 -16.15 -18.23
N ASP A 42 -23.99 -16.51 -17.66
CA ASP A 42 -25.02 -15.53 -17.30
C ASP A 42 -24.50 -14.55 -16.23
N LEU A 43 -23.76 -15.05 -15.24
CA LEU A 43 -23.11 -14.21 -14.22
C LEU A 43 -22.11 -13.23 -14.85
N ALA A 44 -21.32 -13.69 -15.82
CA ALA A 44 -20.38 -12.82 -16.53
C ALA A 44 -21.10 -11.70 -17.28
N ASP A 45 -22.21 -12.01 -17.94
CA ASP A 45 -23.04 -11.03 -18.64
C ASP A 45 -23.70 -10.03 -17.67
N TRP A 46 -24.27 -10.51 -16.56
CA TRP A 46 -24.89 -9.65 -15.54
C TRP A 46 -23.91 -8.65 -14.93
N TYR A 47 -22.68 -9.10 -14.67
CA TYR A 47 -21.66 -8.26 -14.07
C TYR A 47 -20.81 -7.49 -15.09
N GLY A 48 -20.97 -7.73 -16.39
CA GLY A 48 -20.16 -7.11 -17.44
C GLY A 48 -18.67 -7.46 -17.35
N ILE A 49 -18.35 -8.69 -16.93
CA ILE A 49 -16.97 -9.17 -16.77
C ILE A 49 -16.74 -10.46 -17.56
N GLN A 50 -15.48 -10.88 -17.68
CA GLN A 50 -15.15 -12.11 -18.39
C GLN A 50 -15.57 -13.35 -17.57
N ARG A 51 -16.10 -14.39 -18.24
CA ARG A 51 -16.39 -15.70 -17.61
C ARG A 51 -15.21 -16.28 -16.82
N ARG A 52 -13.98 -16.06 -17.31
CA ARG A 52 -12.76 -16.48 -16.60
C ARG A 52 -12.63 -15.85 -15.20
N THR A 53 -13.13 -14.63 -15.02
CA THR A 53 -13.17 -13.95 -13.73
C THR A 53 -14.14 -14.64 -12.77
N ILE A 54 -15.34 -14.99 -13.24
CA ILE A 54 -16.32 -15.76 -12.46
C ILE A 54 -15.73 -17.11 -12.06
N TYR A 55 -15.17 -17.85 -13.02
CA TYR A 55 -14.49 -19.12 -12.76
C TYR A 55 -13.39 -18.96 -11.68
N SER A 56 -12.55 -17.93 -11.80
CA SER A 56 -11.49 -17.67 -10.82
C SER A 56 -12.03 -17.32 -9.43
N TRP A 57 -13.21 -16.71 -9.33
CA TRP A 57 -13.86 -16.43 -8.05
C TRP A 57 -14.38 -17.70 -7.39
N LEU A 58 -15.08 -18.55 -8.14
CA LEU A 58 -15.60 -19.83 -7.64
C LEU A 58 -14.45 -20.74 -7.19
N MET A 59 -13.42 -20.90 -8.03
CA MET A 59 -12.20 -21.64 -7.69
C MET A 59 -11.51 -21.10 -6.44
N ARG A 60 -11.51 -19.78 -6.23
CA ARG A 60 -10.89 -19.16 -5.05
C ARG A 60 -11.64 -19.49 -3.77
N LEU A 61 -12.97 -19.49 -3.83
CA LEU A 61 -13.84 -19.85 -2.70
C LEU A 61 -13.71 -21.34 -2.37
N GLU A 62 -13.61 -22.21 -3.38
CA GLU A 62 -13.44 -23.65 -3.21
C GLU A 62 -12.06 -24.05 -2.64
N SER A 63 -11.00 -23.34 -3.03
CA SER A 63 -9.62 -23.75 -2.71
C SER A 63 -9.04 -23.13 -1.42
N ARG A 64 -9.79 -22.29 -0.71
CA ARG A 64 -9.29 -21.51 0.44
C ARG A 64 -10.34 -21.39 1.53
N PRO A 65 -9.94 -21.15 2.78
CA PRO A 65 -10.88 -20.76 3.83
C PRO A 65 -11.73 -19.55 3.38
N LEU A 66 -13.04 -19.60 3.65
CA LEU A 66 -14.00 -18.61 3.16
C LEU A 66 -13.61 -17.17 3.55
N ALA A 67 -13.16 -16.97 4.79
CA ALA A 67 -12.69 -15.68 5.30
C ALA A 67 -11.58 -15.06 4.42
N ASP A 68 -10.63 -15.86 3.94
CA ASP A 68 -9.50 -15.40 3.11
C ASP A 68 -9.88 -15.31 1.61
N ALA A 69 -10.83 -16.15 1.19
CA ALA A 69 -11.25 -16.27 -0.20
C ALA A 69 -12.10 -15.06 -0.64
N VAL A 70 -12.91 -14.53 0.27
CA VAL A 70 -13.88 -13.47 -0.04
C VAL A 70 -13.20 -12.12 -0.19
N VAL A 71 -12.17 -11.83 0.60
CA VAL A 71 -11.44 -10.56 0.52
C VAL A 71 -10.23 -10.68 -0.41
N ASP A 72 -9.87 -9.56 -1.06
CA ASP A 72 -8.56 -9.47 -1.70
C ASP A 72 -7.50 -9.41 -0.60
N ALA A 73 -6.37 -10.11 -0.78
CA ALA A 73 -5.23 -9.96 0.13
C ALA A 73 -4.77 -8.50 0.11
N ASP A 74 -4.38 -7.99 1.27
CA ASP A 74 -3.80 -6.65 1.37
C ASP A 74 -2.59 -6.59 0.43
N ARG A 75 -2.69 -5.70 -0.57
CA ARG A 75 -1.59 -5.49 -1.51
C ARG A 75 -0.62 -4.57 -0.80
N SER A 76 0.28 -5.15 0.00
CA SER A 76 1.54 -4.45 0.31
C SER A 76 2.16 -4.11 -1.05
N GLY A 77 2.25 -2.83 -1.37
CA GLY A 77 2.72 -2.38 -2.69
C GLY A 77 4.14 -2.88 -2.99
N ARG A 78 4.80 -2.29 -3.99
CA ARG A 78 6.22 -2.60 -4.24
C ARG A 78 7.01 -2.54 -2.92
N PRO A 79 7.77 -3.59 -2.54
CA PRO A 79 8.51 -3.61 -1.29
C PRO A 79 9.33 -2.33 -1.16
N ARG A 80 9.21 -1.67 0.00
CA ARG A 80 9.96 -0.44 0.29
C ARG A 80 11.46 -0.76 0.24
N LYS A 81 12.29 0.16 -0.26
CA LYS A 81 13.73 -0.09 -0.38
C LYS A 81 14.42 -0.20 0.99
N LEU A 82 13.91 0.51 1.99
CA LEU A 82 14.32 0.37 3.38
C LEU A 82 13.58 -0.79 4.06
N THR A 83 14.33 -1.62 4.78
CA THR A 83 13.75 -2.59 5.74
C THR A 83 13.03 -1.87 6.89
N ALA A 84 12.35 -2.61 7.76
CA ALA A 84 11.70 -2.03 8.94
C ALA A 84 12.75 -1.35 9.85
N ASP A 85 13.79 -2.09 10.22
CA ASP A 85 14.87 -1.62 11.09
C ASP A 85 15.62 -0.42 10.49
N GLN A 86 15.94 -0.47 9.19
CA GLN A 86 16.58 0.67 8.50
C GLN A 86 15.69 1.91 8.50
N ARG A 87 14.37 1.73 8.40
CA ARG A 87 13.43 2.84 8.45
C ARG A 87 13.35 3.45 9.84
N GLU A 88 13.30 2.63 10.90
CA GLU A 88 13.33 3.11 12.28
C GLU A 88 14.61 3.91 12.56
N THR A 89 15.78 3.35 12.25
CA THR A 89 17.06 4.07 12.40
C THR A 89 17.09 5.37 11.60
N PHE A 90 16.55 5.36 10.38
CA PHE A 90 16.47 6.56 9.54
C PHE A 90 15.57 7.63 10.16
N GLU A 91 14.38 7.27 10.65
CA GLU A 91 13.43 8.18 11.27
C GLU A 91 14.00 8.80 12.56
N GLU A 92 14.66 7.99 13.40
CA GLU A 92 15.38 8.45 14.59
C GLU A 92 16.51 9.42 14.24
N THR A 93 17.29 9.12 13.19
CA THR A 93 18.37 10.01 12.73
C THR A 93 17.83 11.38 12.32
N LEU A 94 16.68 11.41 11.62
CA LEU A 94 16.08 12.66 11.18
C LEU A 94 15.54 13.54 12.32
N GLN A 95 15.32 12.97 13.52
CA GLN A 95 14.97 13.75 14.72
C GLN A 95 16.14 14.56 15.27
N GLN A 96 17.37 14.23 14.88
CA GLN A 96 18.58 14.93 15.28
C GLN A 96 19.05 15.89 14.18
N PRO A 97 19.79 16.96 14.51
CA PRO A 97 20.39 17.81 13.49
C PRO A 97 21.39 17.01 12.63
N PRO A 98 21.57 17.36 11.34
CA PRO A 98 22.46 16.61 10.43
C PRO A 98 23.89 16.45 10.96
N SER A 99 24.37 17.38 11.79
CA SER A 99 25.68 17.32 12.43
C SER A 99 25.90 16.07 13.26
N GLU A 100 24.88 15.58 13.96
CA GLU A 100 24.93 14.34 14.76
C GLU A 100 25.04 13.09 13.87
N ALA A 101 24.59 13.20 12.61
CA ALA A 101 24.75 12.16 11.60
C ALA A 101 26.06 12.31 10.78
N GLY A 102 26.99 13.18 11.21
CA GLY A 102 28.24 13.46 10.50
C GLY A 102 28.06 14.29 9.21
N VAL A 103 26.92 14.96 9.06
CA VAL A 103 26.62 15.83 7.92
C VAL A 103 26.78 17.29 8.34
N ASP A 104 27.75 17.99 7.75
CA ASP A 104 27.98 19.42 7.98
C ASP A 104 26.89 20.28 7.32
N ALA A 105 25.74 20.39 8.00
CA ALA A 105 24.60 21.20 7.60
C ALA A 105 23.74 21.58 8.81
N SER A 106 23.13 22.76 8.77
CA SER A 106 22.27 23.27 9.84
C SER A 106 20.86 22.66 9.88
N ALA A 107 20.39 22.10 8.77
CA ALA A 107 19.08 21.46 8.66
C ALA A 107 19.08 20.39 7.57
N TRP A 108 18.17 19.43 7.70
CA TRP A 108 18.00 18.41 6.68
C TRP A 108 17.41 19.02 5.39
N ASN A 109 17.84 18.52 4.26
CA ASN A 109 17.22 18.78 2.97
C ASN A 109 17.19 17.50 2.13
N PRO A 110 16.37 17.43 1.06
CA PRO A 110 16.22 16.20 0.28
C PRO A 110 17.52 15.68 -0.34
N SER A 111 18.45 16.56 -0.69
CA SER A 111 19.76 16.18 -1.27
C SER A 111 20.68 15.55 -0.22
N LEU A 112 20.68 16.07 1.02
CA LEU A 112 21.41 15.48 2.14
C LEU A 112 20.84 14.13 2.54
N VAL A 113 19.52 14.01 2.60
CA VAL A 113 18.83 12.75 2.88
C VAL A 113 19.12 11.70 1.81
N GLN A 114 19.11 12.08 0.53
CA GLN A 114 19.46 11.18 -0.56
C GLN A 114 20.88 10.63 -0.40
N ARG A 115 21.85 11.49 -0.04
CA ARG A 115 23.23 11.08 0.22
C ARG A 115 23.31 10.14 1.42
N TYR A 116 22.68 10.50 2.54
CA TYR A 116 22.66 9.67 3.75
C TYR A 116 22.07 8.28 3.49
N LEU A 117 20.93 8.19 2.80
CA LEU A 117 20.29 6.92 2.47
C LEU A 117 21.18 6.02 1.60
N ARG A 118 21.92 6.61 0.65
CA ARG A 118 22.86 5.86 -0.19
C ARG A 118 24.08 5.40 0.62
N ASP A 119 24.68 6.29 1.39
CA ASP A 119 25.95 6.03 2.07
C ASP A 119 25.76 5.09 3.28
N THR A 120 24.64 5.20 4.00
CA THR A 120 24.35 4.39 5.20
C THR A 120 23.65 3.06 4.88
N PHE A 121 22.71 3.05 3.93
CA PHE A 121 21.86 1.86 3.66
C PHE A 121 22.04 1.28 2.25
N GLY A 122 22.83 1.90 1.38
CA GLY A 122 23.03 1.44 0.00
C GLY A 122 21.80 1.60 -0.90
N VAL A 123 20.83 2.43 -0.51
CA VAL A 123 19.56 2.59 -1.25
C VAL A 123 19.45 3.96 -1.91
N GLU A 124 19.13 3.95 -3.20
CA GLU A 124 18.93 5.19 -3.95
C GLU A 124 17.47 5.61 -3.99
N TYR A 125 17.18 6.84 -3.59
CA TYR A 125 15.86 7.45 -3.72
C TYR A 125 15.92 8.69 -4.60
N SER A 126 14.83 9.02 -5.28
CA SER A 126 14.69 10.32 -5.95
C SER A 126 14.50 11.44 -4.92
N ARG A 127 14.83 12.70 -5.27
CA ARG A 127 14.59 13.86 -4.38
C ARG A 127 13.13 13.98 -3.92
N PRO A 128 12.10 13.81 -4.78
CA PRO A 128 10.70 13.78 -4.34
C PRO A 128 10.41 12.66 -3.34
N SER A 129 11.03 11.49 -3.52
CA SER A 129 10.88 10.39 -2.56
C SER A 129 11.54 10.69 -1.23
N CYS A 130 12.72 11.32 -1.22
CA CYS A 130 13.37 11.77 0.01
C CYS A 130 12.50 12.79 0.76
N ARG A 131 11.92 13.75 0.03
CA ARG A 131 10.96 14.72 0.62
C ARG A 131 9.75 14.01 1.26
N ARG A 132 9.21 12.98 0.61
CA ARG A 132 8.12 12.17 1.18
C ARG A 132 8.56 11.43 2.44
N LEU A 133 9.73 10.78 2.42
CA LEU A 133 10.28 10.09 3.58
C LEU A 133 10.51 11.04 4.77
N MET A 134 10.97 12.26 4.52
CA MET A 134 11.15 13.26 5.57
C MET A 134 9.81 13.67 6.21
N LYS A 135 8.75 13.83 5.41
CA LYS A 135 7.38 14.07 5.93
C LYS A 135 6.86 12.89 6.74
N GLU A 136 7.09 11.67 6.27
CA GLU A 136 6.69 10.44 6.97
C GLU A 136 7.41 10.31 8.32
N ALA A 137 8.67 10.75 8.40
CA ALA A 137 9.44 10.87 9.64
C ALA A 137 9.02 12.04 10.55
N GLY A 138 7.95 12.78 10.21
CA GLY A 138 7.43 13.88 11.01
C GLY A 138 8.08 15.25 10.79
N LEU A 139 9.06 15.37 9.88
CA LEU A 139 9.73 16.66 9.66
C LEU A 139 8.82 17.62 8.88
N SER A 140 8.92 18.90 9.25
CA SER A 140 8.24 20.01 8.59
C SER A 140 9.23 20.94 7.90
N TYR A 141 8.87 21.41 6.70
CA TYR A 141 9.67 22.38 5.98
C TYR A 141 9.49 23.78 6.59
N ARG A 142 10.60 24.41 7.01
CA ARG A 142 10.64 25.81 7.41
C ARG A 142 11.36 26.63 6.34
N PRO A 143 10.66 27.56 5.66
CA PRO A 143 11.33 28.45 4.71
C PRO A 143 12.35 29.31 5.44
N ALA A 144 13.51 29.55 4.82
CA ALA A 144 14.42 30.57 5.34
C ALA A 144 13.71 31.92 5.35
N ARG A 145 13.99 32.68 6.41
CA ARG A 145 13.59 34.08 6.46
C ARG A 145 14.31 34.78 5.31
N ARG A 146 13.55 35.36 4.37
CA ARG A 146 14.12 36.08 3.22
C ARG A 146 15.04 37.19 3.75
N THR A 147 16.33 37.03 3.54
CA THR A 147 17.28 38.13 3.44
C THR A 147 17.49 38.35 1.95
N ASP A 148 17.35 39.58 1.49
CA ASP A 148 17.44 39.96 0.08
C ASP A 148 18.85 39.69 -0.47
N SER A 149 19.14 38.44 -0.85
CA SER A 149 20.29 38.07 -1.68
C SER A 149 20.07 36.69 -2.30
N ASP A 150 19.84 36.72 -3.60
CA ASP A 150 20.01 35.66 -4.60
C ASP A 150 19.16 34.38 -4.56
N GLY A 151 18.63 34.06 -5.74
CA GLY A 151 17.64 33.01 -5.98
C GLY A 151 18.26 31.62 -5.94
N SER A 152 17.91 30.86 -4.91
CA SER A 152 18.00 29.40 -4.92
C SER A 152 16.81 28.86 -4.13
N ASP A 153 15.89 28.14 -4.80
CA ASP A 153 14.65 27.57 -4.24
C ASP A 153 14.86 26.50 -3.12
N GLU A 154 16.06 26.42 -2.55
CA GLU A 154 16.46 25.49 -1.48
C GLU A 154 16.93 26.19 -0.19
N SER A 155 16.56 27.46 0.04
CA SER A 155 17.02 28.20 1.23
C SER A 155 16.40 27.71 2.55
N GLY A 156 15.28 26.97 2.53
CA GLY A 156 14.61 26.48 3.74
C GLY A 156 15.12 25.13 4.23
N GLY A 157 15.01 24.90 5.54
CA GLY A 157 15.43 23.67 6.21
C GLY A 157 14.26 22.80 6.63
N TRP A 158 14.45 21.48 6.64
CA TRP A 158 13.53 20.56 7.29
C TRP A 158 13.96 20.34 8.73
N VAL A 159 13.00 20.46 9.63
CA VAL A 159 13.19 20.27 11.07
C VAL A 159 12.07 19.41 11.62
N PRO A 160 12.32 18.64 12.70
CA PRO A 160 11.26 17.99 13.47
C PRO A 160 10.16 18.97 13.92
#